data_AF-A0A0H7L4M1-F1
#
_entry.id   AF-A0A0H7L4M1-F1
#
_cell.length_a   1.000
_cell.length_b   1.000
_cell.length_c   1.000
_cell.angle_alpha   90.00
_cell.angle_beta   90.00
_cell.angle_gamma   90.00
#
_symmetry.space_group_name_H-M   'P 1'
#
loop_
_entity.id
_entity.type
_entity.pdbx_description
1 polymer ?
#
loop_
_entity_poly.entity_id
_entity_poly.type
_entity_poly.pdbx_seq_one_letter_code
_entity_poly.pdbx_strand_id
1 'polypeptide(L)'
;MVATNDPERPAPDESVINAVRDHILPLAPVAGSGLYVFGATEKVIPMTIALSKDTPQIRTAIKAELNALMLRDGVPEGRMYLSRISEAISLSAGEVAHRLIVPSSDIDLGETELPVLGEITWQAYDPARSK
;
A
#
# COMPACT_ATOMS: atom_id res chain seq x y z
N MET A 1 -9.57 4.93 -14.53
CA MET A 1 -9.44 4.18 -13.26
C MET A 1 -10.10 4.95 -12.13
N VAL A 2 -10.74 4.27 -11.19
CA VAL A 2 -11.37 4.84 -9.98
C VAL A 2 -10.74 4.17 -8.75
N ALA A 3 -10.47 4.93 -7.70
CA ALA A 3 -9.95 4.44 -6.43
C ALA A 3 -10.67 5.14 -5.26
N THR A 4 -10.66 4.53 -4.09
CA THR A 4 -11.15 5.11 -2.84
C THR A 4 -9.97 5.69 -2.04
N ASN A 5 -10.28 6.39 -0.95
CA ASN A 5 -9.29 6.84 0.04
C ASN A 5 -9.18 5.88 1.23
N ASP A 6 -9.70 4.65 1.13
CA ASP A 6 -9.53 3.63 2.14
C ASP A 6 -8.11 3.04 2.02
N PRO A 7 -7.24 3.21 3.04
CA PRO A 7 -5.85 2.77 2.98
C PRO A 7 -5.69 1.24 3.02
N GLU A 8 -6.71 0.51 3.45
CA GLU A 8 -6.70 -0.96 3.47
C GLU A 8 -7.36 -1.54 2.22
N ARG A 9 -8.29 -0.79 1.61
CA ARG A 9 -9.09 -1.23 0.46
C ARG A 9 -9.29 -0.11 -0.58
N PRO A 10 -8.23 0.29 -1.30
CA PRO A 10 -8.30 1.37 -2.28
C PRO A 10 -9.10 1.00 -3.54
N ALA A 11 -9.34 -0.29 -3.81
CA ALA A 11 -10.19 -0.69 -4.93
C ALA A 11 -11.69 -0.50 -4.60
N PRO A 12 -12.43 0.27 -5.41
CA PRO A 12 -13.86 0.46 -5.21
C PRO A 12 -14.65 -0.77 -5.63
N ASP A 13 -15.84 -0.95 -5.05
CA ASP A 13 -16.78 -1.96 -5.52
C ASP A 13 -17.44 -1.56 -6.86
N GLU A 14 -18.15 -2.53 -7.45
CA GLU A 14 -18.81 -2.36 -8.74
C GLU A 14 -19.92 -1.28 -8.70
N SER A 15 -20.55 -1.05 -7.55
CA SER A 15 -21.59 -0.03 -7.41
C SER A 15 -21.01 1.38 -7.57
N VAL A 16 -19.85 1.64 -6.97
CA VAL A 16 -19.12 2.91 -7.09
C VAL A 16 -18.62 3.10 -8.52
N ILE A 17 -18.07 2.04 -9.14
CA ILE A 17 -17.60 2.09 -10.53
C ILE A 17 -18.75 2.47 -11.48
N ASN A 18 -19.92 1.84 -11.31
CA ASN A 18 -21.11 2.12 -12.12
C ASN A 18 -21.64 3.54 -11.89
N ALA A 19 -21.69 4.00 -10.63
CA ALA A 19 -22.11 5.37 -10.32
C ALA A 19 -21.20 6.43 -10.98
N VAL A 20 -19.89 6.19 -10.98
CA VAL A 20 -18.91 7.07 -11.67
C VAL A 20 -19.11 7.02 -13.18
N ARG A 21 -19.31 5.83 -13.74
CA ARG A 21 -19.60 5.65 -15.17
C ARG A 21 -20.83 6.43 -15.58
N ASP A 22 -21.95 6.27 -14.88
CA ASP A 22 -23.23 6.92 -15.19
C ASP A 22 -23.14 8.43 -15.08
N HIS A 23 -22.32 8.94 -14.16
CA HIS A 23 -22.06 10.37 -14.03
C HIS A 23 -21.23 10.94 -15.19
N ILE A 24 -20.19 10.24 -15.63
CA ILE A 24 -19.27 10.73 -16.68
C ILE A 24 -19.85 10.51 -18.09
N LEU A 25 -20.62 9.45 -18.31
CA LEU A 25 -21.16 9.07 -19.61
C LEU A 25 -21.85 10.23 -20.37
N PRO A 26 -22.77 11.03 -19.77
CA PRO A 26 -23.40 12.15 -20.47
C PRO A 26 -22.47 13.33 -20.76
N LEU A 27 -21.30 13.39 -20.09
CA LEU A 27 -20.28 14.42 -20.28
C LEU A 27 -19.23 14.01 -21.31
N ALA A 28 -19.21 12.74 -21.71
CA ALA A 28 -18.21 12.20 -22.63
C ALA A 28 -18.42 12.76 -24.06
N PRO A 29 -17.35 13.12 -24.78
CA PRO A 29 -17.45 13.60 -26.15
C PRO A 29 -18.09 12.56 -27.09
N VAL A 30 -19.05 12.99 -27.90
CA VAL A 30 -19.81 12.13 -28.85
C VAL A 30 -18.90 11.43 -29.87
N ALA A 31 -17.73 12.00 -30.17
CA ALA A 31 -16.75 11.47 -31.13
C ALA A 31 -15.57 10.72 -30.48
N GLY A 32 -15.57 10.54 -29.15
CA GLY A 32 -14.50 9.83 -28.43
C GLY A 32 -14.59 8.31 -28.57
N SER A 33 -13.44 7.62 -28.53
CA SER A 33 -13.41 6.18 -28.24
C SER A 33 -14.21 5.91 -26.96
N GLY A 34 -15.07 4.90 -26.96
CA GLY A 34 -16.07 4.67 -25.91
C GLY A 34 -15.51 4.78 -24.48
N LEU A 35 -16.29 5.42 -23.59
CA LEU A 35 -15.92 5.59 -22.18
C LEU A 35 -15.74 4.23 -21.49
N TYR A 36 -14.55 4.01 -20.92
CA TYR A 36 -14.23 2.84 -20.12
C TYR A 36 -13.83 3.26 -18.70
N VAL A 37 -14.70 2.94 -17.73
CA VAL A 37 -14.47 3.19 -16.30
C VAL A 37 -14.27 1.84 -15.62
N PHE A 38 -13.24 1.76 -14.79
CA PHE A 38 -12.83 0.55 -14.08
C PHE A 38 -12.15 0.95 -12.76
N GLY A 39 -12.17 0.05 -11.76
CA GLY A 39 -11.51 0.26 -10.47
C GLY A 39 -10.01 -0.01 -10.52
N ALA A 40 -9.25 0.57 -9.60
CA ALA A 40 -7.88 0.17 -9.34
C ALA A 40 -7.80 -1.31 -8.92
N THR A 41 -6.67 -1.95 -9.20
CA THR A 41 -6.36 -3.32 -8.76
C THR A 41 -5.43 -3.24 -7.54
N GLU A 42 -5.68 -4.07 -6.54
CA GLU A 42 -4.84 -4.10 -5.34
C GLU A 42 -3.63 -5.01 -5.55
N LYS A 43 -2.43 -4.47 -5.31
CA LYS A 43 -1.20 -5.24 -5.24
C LYS A 43 -0.84 -5.50 -3.77
N VAL A 44 -1.01 -6.73 -3.34
CA VAL A 44 -0.72 -7.13 -1.95
C VAL A 44 0.78 -7.21 -1.71
N ILE A 45 1.29 -6.43 -0.76
CA ILE A 45 2.71 -6.39 -0.39
C ILE A 45 2.90 -7.11 0.95
N PRO A 46 3.38 -8.37 0.95
CA PRO A 46 3.71 -9.07 2.19
C PRO A 46 4.92 -8.42 2.87
N MET A 47 4.93 -8.46 4.20
CA MET A 47 6.00 -7.87 5.00
C MET A 47 6.63 -8.91 5.90
N THR A 48 7.94 -8.83 6.08
CA THR A 48 8.65 -9.55 7.14
C THR A 48 9.52 -8.55 7.89
N ILE A 49 9.18 -8.34 9.16
CA ILE A 49 9.79 -7.29 9.99
C ILE A 49 10.30 -7.93 11.27
N ALA A 50 11.60 -7.78 11.54
CA ALA A 50 12.16 -8.13 12.83
C ALA A 50 12.14 -6.92 13.76
N LEU A 51 11.57 -7.04 14.96
CA LEU A 51 11.47 -5.94 15.93
C LEU A 51 12.34 -6.20 17.16
N SER A 52 13.07 -5.16 17.59
CA SER A 52 13.83 -5.18 18.85
C SER A 52 12.93 -5.27 20.08
N LYS A 53 11.77 -4.59 20.03
CA LYS A 53 10.71 -4.67 21.02
C LYS A 53 9.41 -5.05 20.34
N ASP A 54 9.00 -6.29 20.55
CA ASP A 54 7.81 -6.85 19.92
C ASP A 54 6.62 -6.82 20.89
N THR A 55 5.79 -5.78 20.78
CA THR A 55 4.53 -5.69 21.53
C THR A 55 3.35 -5.49 20.59
N PRO A 56 2.13 -5.91 20.97
CA PRO A 56 0.93 -5.68 20.17
C PRO A 56 0.71 -4.20 19.81
N GLN A 57 1.01 -3.28 20.73
CA GLN A 57 0.85 -1.84 20.52
C GLN A 57 1.80 -1.32 19.44
N ILE A 58 3.07 -1.75 19.45
CA ILE A 58 4.06 -1.37 18.42
C ILE A 58 3.66 -1.97 17.07
N ARG A 59 3.23 -3.24 17.03
CA ARG A 59 2.74 -3.86 15.78
C ARG A 59 1.55 -3.11 15.20
N THR A 60 0.61 -2.65 16.03
CA THR A 60 -0.53 -1.85 15.57
C THR A 60 -0.09 -0.49 15.03
N ALA A 61 0.85 0.19 15.70
CA ALA A 61 1.39 1.45 15.22
C ALA A 61 2.07 1.29 13.86
N ILE A 62 2.89 0.25 13.69
CA ILE A 62 3.55 -0.06 12.41
C ILE A 62 2.54 -0.33 11.31
N LYS A 63 1.49 -1.12 11.58
CA LYS A 63 0.43 -1.36 10.58
C LYS A 63 -0.24 -0.06 10.13
N ALA A 64 -0.54 0.84 11.07
CA ALA A 64 -1.15 2.13 10.75
C ALA A 64 -0.24 3.00 9.87
N GLU A 65 1.05 3.11 10.21
CA GLU A 65 2.02 3.88 9.41
C GLU A 65 2.25 3.27 8.02
N LEU A 66 2.29 1.93 7.91
CA LEU A 66 2.42 1.26 6.62
C LEU A 66 1.17 1.46 5.75
N ASN A 67 -0.03 1.33 6.31
CA ASN A 67 -1.28 1.62 5.59
C ASN A 67 -1.33 3.08 5.10
N ALA A 68 -0.93 4.03 5.94
CA ALA A 68 -0.83 5.44 5.56
C ALA A 68 0.21 5.67 4.44
N LEU A 69 1.36 5.00 4.51
CA LEU A 69 2.38 5.03 3.46
C LEU A 69 1.83 4.50 2.13
N MET A 70 1.15 3.34 2.13
CA MET A 70 0.58 2.75 0.91
C MET A 70 -0.40 3.70 0.24
N LEU A 71 -1.26 4.36 1.03
CA LEU A 71 -2.21 5.33 0.49
C LEU A 71 -1.53 6.61 -0.02
N ARG A 72 -0.48 7.08 0.65
CA ARG A 72 0.18 8.36 0.32
C ARG A 72 1.11 8.25 -0.89
N ASP A 73 1.92 7.20 -0.93
CA ASP A 73 3.00 7.06 -1.91
C ASP A 73 2.63 6.07 -3.04
N GLY A 74 1.58 5.28 -2.85
CA GLY A 74 1.08 4.32 -3.82
C GLY A 74 0.35 4.99 -4.98
N VAL A 75 0.96 4.95 -6.17
CA VAL A 75 0.37 5.43 -7.41
C VAL A 75 0.62 4.42 -8.54
N PRO A 76 -0.28 4.29 -9.53
CA PRO A 76 -0.07 3.37 -10.65
C PRO A 76 1.18 3.74 -11.44
N GLU A 77 1.86 2.72 -11.97
CA GLU A 77 3.19 2.84 -12.61
C GLU A 77 4.28 3.46 -11.71
N GLY A 78 3.97 3.63 -10.42
CA GLY A 78 4.89 4.16 -9.43
C GLY A 78 5.83 3.10 -8.86
N ARG A 79 6.75 3.57 -8.03
CA ARG A 79 7.70 2.73 -7.29
C ARG A 79 7.62 3.01 -5.81
N MET A 80 7.40 1.96 -5.02
CA MET A 80 7.52 2.01 -3.57
C MET A 80 8.97 1.70 -3.18
N TYR A 81 9.66 2.72 -2.67
CA TYR A 81 11.06 2.58 -2.27
C TYR A 81 11.19 1.87 -0.92
N LEU A 82 12.15 0.95 -0.83
CA LEU A 82 12.45 0.21 0.40
C LEU A 82 12.81 1.14 1.56
N SER A 83 13.54 2.22 1.25
CA SER A 83 13.91 3.25 2.23
C SER A 83 12.70 3.96 2.83
N ARG A 84 11.68 4.26 2.02
CA ARG A 84 10.42 4.88 2.49
C ARG A 84 9.60 3.93 3.37
N ILE A 85 9.58 2.64 3.02
CA ILE A 85 8.92 1.60 3.82
C ILE A 85 9.62 1.46 5.17
N SER A 86 10.95 1.36 5.19
CA SER A 86 11.72 1.29 6.43
C SER A 86 11.55 2.55 7.29
N GLU A 87 11.51 3.74 6.67
CA GLU A 87 11.24 4.98 7.40
C GLU A 87 9.87 4.99 8.08
N ALA A 88 8.81 4.54 7.40
CA ALA A 88 7.47 4.46 8.01
C ALA A 88 7.45 3.52 9.23
N ILE A 89 8.19 2.40 9.18
CA ILE A 89 8.35 1.51 10.32
C ILE A 89 9.09 2.24 11.46
N SER A 90 10.17 2.96 11.16
CA SER A 90 10.94 3.72 12.15
C SER A 90 10.21 4.92 12.76
N LEU A 91 9.24 5.49 12.06
CA LEU A 91 8.39 6.58 12.59
C LEU A 91 7.30 6.06 13.55
N SER A 92 7.08 4.74 13.60
CA SER A 92 5.99 4.15 14.36
C SER A 92 6.18 4.33 15.87
N ALA A 93 5.10 4.71 16.56
CA ALA A 93 5.15 5.01 17.99
C ALA A 93 5.68 3.82 18.82
N GLY A 94 6.76 4.07 19.58
CA GLY A 94 7.39 3.08 20.45
C GLY A 94 8.32 2.10 19.74
N GLU A 95 8.48 2.21 18.42
CA GLU A 95 9.56 1.54 17.69
C GLU A 95 10.92 2.14 18.10
N VAL A 96 11.95 1.30 18.10
CA VAL A 96 13.31 1.68 18.51
C VAL A 96 14.33 1.22 17.48
N ALA A 97 14.21 -0.03 17.05
CA ALA A 97 15.02 -0.61 16.00
C ALA A 97 14.29 -1.79 15.36
N HIS A 98 14.39 -1.88 14.04
CA HIS A 98 13.82 -2.96 13.25
C HIS A 98 14.79 -3.40 12.16
N ARG A 99 14.47 -4.53 11.55
CA ARG A 99 15.03 -4.95 10.26
C ARG A 99 13.90 -5.32 9.33
N LEU A 100 13.82 -4.62 8.20
CA LEU A 100 12.92 -4.98 7.11
C LEU A 100 13.60 -6.07 6.27
N ILE A 101 12.98 -7.24 6.20
CA ILE A 101 13.52 -8.43 5.53
C ILE A 101 12.78 -8.67 4.21
N VAL A 102 11.46 -8.50 4.21
CA VAL A 102 10.60 -8.52 3.03
C VAL A 102 9.71 -7.29 3.07
N PRO A 103 9.60 -6.51 1.97
CA PRO A 103 10.34 -6.68 0.70
C PRO A 103 11.86 -6.46 0.88
N SER A 104 12.67 -7.06 -0.01
CA SER A 104 14.14 -6.91 -0.01
C SER A 104 14.65 -5.95 -1.08
N SER A 105 13.75 -5.40 -1.90
CA SER A 105 14.01 -4.42 -2.94
C SER A 105 12.83 -3.45 -3.04
N ASP A 106 13.01 -2.38 -3.80
CA ASP A 106 11.90 -1.53 -4.21
C ASP A 106 10.84 -2.35 -4.96
N ILE A 107 9.59 -1.87 -4.91
CA ILE A 107 8.43 -2.53 -5.52
C ILE A 107 7.89 -1.63 -6.63
N ASP A 108 7.87 -2.14 -7.85
CA ASP A 108 7.21 -1.49 -8.98
C ASP A 108 5.71 -1.84 -9.00
N LEU A 109 4.87 -0.84 -9.23
CA LEU A 109 3.42 -0.98 -9.38
C LEU A 109 3.06 -1.02 -10.87
N GLY A 110 2.08 -1.84 -11.23
CA GLY A 110 1.54 -1.90 -12.59
C GLY A 110 0.67 -0.69 -12.95
N GLU A 111 0.23 -0.65 -14.21
CA GLU A 111 -0.55 0.44 -14.82
C GLU A 111 -1.85 0.78 -14.08
N THR A 112 -2.44 -0.21 -13.42
CA THR A 112 -3.70 -0.07 -12.69
C THR A 112 -3.59 -0.49 -11.24
N GLU A 113 -2.37 -0.68 -10.72
CA GLU A 113 -2.14 -1.23 -9.39
C GLU A 113 -1.97 -0.14 -8.32
N LEU A 114 -2.63 -0.33 -7.19
CA LEU A 114 -2.37 0.39 -5.96
C LEU A 114 -1.88 -0.59 -4.88
N PRO A 115 -0.88 -0.22 -4.09
CA PRO A 115 -0.33 -1.11 -3.08
C PRO A 115 -1.30 -1.25 -1.91
N VAL A 116 -1.41 -2.46 -1.38
CA VAL A 116 -2.09 -2.73 -0.11
C VAL A 116 -1.18 -3.55 0.79
N LEU A 117 -1.26 -3.28 2.10
CA LEU A 117 -0.50 -4.01 3.08
C LEU A 117 -0.97 -5.47 3.13
N GLY A 118 -0.06 -6.40 2.90
CA GLY A 118 -0.30 -7.83 3.04
C GLY A 118 -0.09 -8.32 4.47
N GLU A 119 0.01 -9.65 4.59
CA GLU A 119 0.36 -10.27 5.87
C GLU A 119 1.73 -9.79 6.36
N ILE A 120 1.82 -9.46 7.65
CA ILE A 120 3.08 -9.13 8.31
C ILE A 120 3.54 -10.32 9.14
N THR A 121 4.66 -10.91 8.74
CA THR A 121 5.40 -11.88 9.54
C THR A 121 6.37 -11.14 10.47
N TRP A 122 6.24 -11.38 11.77
CA TRP A 122 7.07 -10.77 12.80
C TRP A 122 8.18 -11.72 13.23
N GLN A 123 9.40 -11.21 13.38
CA GLN A 123 10.56 -11.98 13.82
C GLN A 123 11.27 -11.31 15.00
N ALA A 124 12.02 -12.11 15.76
CA ALA A 124 12.91 -11.56 16.76
C ALA A 124 14.08 -10.83 16.09
N TYR A 125 14.40 -9.63 16.57
CA TYR A 125 15.56 -8.89 16.09
C TYR A 125 16.85 -9.50 16.64
N ASP A 126 17.67 -10.04 15.74
CA ASP A 126 19.02 -10.48 16.06
C ASP A 126 20.04 -9.36 15.76
N PRO A 127 20.65 -8.74 16.80
CA PRO A 127 21.65 -7.70 16.63
C PRO A 127 22.96 -8.22 16.03
N ALA A 128 23.24 -9.53 16.09
CA ALA A 128 24.47 -10.14 15.58
C ALA A 128 24.41 -10.50 14.08
N ARG A 129 23.23 -10.47 13.46
CA ARG A 129 23.00 -10.90 12.06
C ARG A 129 23.41 -9.85 11.01
N SER A 130 24.34 -8.93 11.30
CA SER A 130 24.97 -8.12 10.26
C SER A 130 26.22 -8.84 9.72
N LYS A 131 26.00 -9.84 8.87
CA LYS A 131 27.02 -10.37 7.95
C LYS A 131 26.37 -10.79 6.66
#